data_AF-A0AAD7Y3J5-F1
#
_entry.id   AF-A0AAD7Y3J5-F1
#
_cell.length_a   1.000
_cell.length_b   1.000
_cell.length_c   1.000
_cell.angle_alpha   90.00
_cell.angle_beta   90.00
_cell.angle_gamma   90.00
#
_symmetry.space_group_name_H-M   'P 1'
#
loop_
_entity.id
_entity.type
_entity.pdbx_description
1 polymer ?
#
loop_
_entity_poly.entity_id
_entity_poly.type
_entity_poly.pdbx_seq_one_letter_code
_entity_poly.pdbx_strand_id
1 'polypeptide(L)'
;MSDKAIFAAGCFWGVEHIYNKHFKHLGIKTRVGYTGGQVENPEYQEVKKGSTQHAEAIEIVFDPKQVSYETLVEFFYKMHDPTTLNAQGPEDIGTQYRSAIFYLSEEQKQIAEQVTQQVQEAHYKGTPIVTEITPASKFYDAEEYHQFYLEKNPEGYACPTHYLRW
;
A
#
# COMPACT_ATOMS: atom_id res chain seq x y z
N MET A 1 -18.71 -11.27 6.26
CA MET A 1 -17.98 -10.61 7.38
C MET A 1 -16.92 -9.78 6.69
N SER A 2 -16.74 -8.52 7.03
CA SER A 2 -15.73 -7.68 6.39
C SER A 2 -14.45 -7.67 7.23
N ASP A 3 -13.30 -7.79 6.57
CA ASP A 3 -11.98 -7.56 7.16
C ASP A 3 -11.30 -6.37 6.48
N LYS A 4 -10.18 -5.90 7.03
CA LYS A 4 -9.43 -4.75 6.55
C LYS A 4 -7.97 -5.10 6.27
N ALA A 5 -7.39 -4.50 5.25
CA ALA A 5 -5.96 -4.58 4.94
C ALA A 5 -5.41 -3.17 4.74
N ILE A 6 -4.21 -2.89 5.26
CA ILE A 6 -3.57 -1.58 5.14
C ILE A 6 -2.16 -1.76 4.57
N PHE A 7 -1.89 -1.08 3.46
CA PHE A 7 -0.64 -1.20 2.71
C PHE A 7 -0.08 0.17 2.32
N ALA A 8 1.24 0.31 2.28
CA ALA A 8 1.96 1.44 1.69
C ALA A 8 2.95 0.94 0.63
N ALA A 9 2.91 1.52 -0.56
CA ALA A 9 3.66 1.02 -1.72
C ALA A 9 4.08 2.15 -2.67
N GLY A 10 4.45 3.30 -2.12
CA GLY A 10 4.71 4.53 -2.88
C GLY A 10 3.45 5.39 -3.05
N CYS A 11 3.37 6.14 -4.15
CA CYS A 11 2.23 7.02 -4.44
C CYS A 11 0.89 6.28 -4.32
N PHE A 12 0.07 6.65 -3.35
CA PHE A 12 -1.19 5.96 -3.07
C PHE A 12 -2.23 6.02 -4.21
N TRP A 13 -2.06 6.92 -5.18
CA TRP A 13 -2.96 7.06 -6.33
C TRP A 13 -2.84 5.87 -7.27
N GLY A 14 -1.61 5.47 -7.59
CA GLY A 14 -1.34 4.31 -8.42
C GLY A 14 -1.74 3.02 -7.72
N VAL A 15 -1.47 2.94 -6.41
CA VAL A 15 -1.85 1.80 -5.57
C VAL A 15 -3.37 1.60 -5.55
N GLU A 16 -4.13 2.64 -5.21
CA GLU A 16 -5.59 2.58 -5.20
C GLU A 16 -6.15 2.23 -6.58
N HIS A 17 -5.64 2.85 -7.63
CA HIS A 17 -6.08 2.58 -8.99
C HIS A 17 -5.89 1.11 -9.38
N ILE A 18 -4.73 0.52 -9.08
CA ILE A 18 -4.42 -0.86 -9.45
C ILE A 18 -5.25 -1.85 -8.65
N TYR A 19 -5.43 -1.64 -7.34
CA TYR A 19 -6.33 -2.48 -6.53
C TYR A 19 -7.78 -2.41 -7.02
N ASN A 20 -8.30 -1.20 -7.28
CA ASN A 20 -9.65 -1.03 -7.78
C ASN A 20 -9.84 -1.68 -9.15
N LYS A 21 -8.88 -1.52 -10.06
CA LYS A 21 -8.92 -2.16 -11.38
C LYS A 21 -9.01 -3.69 -11.30
N HIS A 22 -8.36 -4.31 -10.31
CA HIS A 22 -8.30 -5.77 -10.20
C HIS A 22 -9.37 -6.37 -9.30
N PHE A 23 -9.75 -5.73 -8.20
CA PHE A 23 -10.58 -6.36 -7.16
C PHE A 23 -11.91 -5.67 -6.89
N LYS A 24 -12.20 -4.49 -7.47
CA LYS A 24 -13.47 -3.77 -7.25
C LYS A 24 -14.69 -4.63 -7.62
N HIS A 25 -14.56 -5.49 -8.64
CA HIS A 25 -15.60 -6.44 -9.03
C HIS A 25 -15.90 -7.53 -7.98
N LEU A 26 -14.99 -7.76 -7.03
CA LEU A 26 -15.19 -8.66 -5.89
C LEU A 26 -15.82 -7.94 -4.68
N GLY A 27 -16.10 -6.64 -4.78
CA GLY A 27 -16.80 -5.87 -3.76
C GLY A 27 -15.90 -5.21 -2.71
N ILE A 28 -14.60 -5.06 -2.98
CA ILE A 28 -13.71 -4.30 -2.08
C ILE A 28 -14.11 -2.82 -2.02
N LYS A 29 -13.81 -2.15 -0.91
CA LYS A 29 -13.87 -0.70 -0.78
C LYS A 29 -12.49 -0.18 -0.40
N THR A 30 -12.04 0.89 -1.06
CA THR A 30 -10.73 1.49 -0.81
C THR A 30 -10.89 2.90 -0.27
N ARG A 31 -9.91 3.33 0.52
CA ARG A 31 -9.64 4.74 0.81
C ARG A 31 -8.14 4.95 0.94
N VAL A 32 -7.66 6.10 0.48
CA VAL A 32 -6.26 6.50 0.63
C VAL A 32 -6.08 7.42 1.82
N GLY A 33 -4.89 7.41 2.40
CA GLY A 33 -4.62 8.12 3.64
C GLY A 33 -3.18 8.02 4.11
N TYR A 34 -2.98 8.40 5.37
CA TYR A 34 -1.69 8.51 6.02
C TYR A 34 -1.67 7.66 7.30
N THR A 35 -0.63 6.84 7.47
CA THR A 35 -0.46 6.04 8.71
C THR A 35 1.01 5.69 8.98
N GLY A 36 1.30 5.16 10.17
CA GLY A 36 2.64 4.69 10.55
C GLY A 36 3.60 5.80 10.96
N GLY A 37 3.13 7.04 11.08
CA GLY A 37 3.87 8.19 11.58
C GLY A 37 3.45 8.63 12.99
N GLN A 38 3.97 9.77 13.42
CA GLN A 38 3.83 10.25 14.80
C GLN A 38 2.90 11.47 14.96
N VAL A 39 2.58 12.16 13.86
CA VAL A 39 1.76 13.39 13.90
C VAL A 39 0.28 13.03 13.89
N GLU A 40 -0.51 13.66 14.77
CA GLU A 40 -1.96 13.51 14.77
C GLU A 40 -2.61 14.44 13.73
N ASN A 41 -3.62 13.92 13.03
CA ASN A 41 -4.37 14.63 11.98
C ASN A 41 -3.45 15.32 10.95
N PRO A 42 -2.53 14.57 10.30
CA PRO A 42 -1.58 15.14 9.37
C PRO A 42 -2.28 15.72 8.13
N GLU A 43 -1.87 16.89 7.68
CA GLU A 43 -2.26 17.42 6.37
C GLU A 43 -1.31 16.93 5.28
N TYR A 44 -1.78 16.80 4.03
CA TYR A 44 -0.95 16.34 2.91
C TYR A 44 0.37 17.12 2.78
N GLN A 45 0.32 18.44 2.99
CA GLN A 45 1.49 19.31 2.89
C GLN A 45 2.58 19.02 3.93
N GLU A 46 2.21 18.44 5.07
CA GLU A 46 3.15 18.01 6.11
C GLU A 46 3.72 16.63 5.80
N VAL A 47 2.88 15.70 5.33
CA VAL A 47 3.30 14.35 4.94
C VAL A 47 4.26 14.40 3.75
N LYS A 48 3.96 15.24 2.75
CA LYS A 48 4.80 15.44 1.57
C LYS A 48 6.21 15.94 1.91
N LYS A 49 6.39 16.64 3.04
CA LYS A 49 7.71 17.08 3.52
C LYS A 49 8.50 15.97 4.23
N GLY A 50 7.88 14.83 4.53
CA GLY A 50 8.49 13.69 5.20
C GLY A 50 8.67 13.84 6.71
N SER A 51 8.37 15.01 7.30
CA SER A 51 8.60 15.28 8.73
C SER A 51 7.62 14.56 9.66
N THR A 52 6.50 14.06 9.14
CA THR A 52 5.46 13.40 9.95
C THR A 52 5.73 11.91 10.20
N GLN A 53 6.67 11.32 9.45
CA GLN A 53 6.96 9.88 9.39
C GLN A 53 5.79 9.01 8.90
N HIS A 54 4.67 9.61 8.48
CA HIS A 54 3.56 8.85 7.89
C HIS A 54 3.94 8.34 6.50
N ALA A 55 3.49 7.13 6.19
CA ALA A 55 3.45 6.60 4.83
C ALA A 55 2.15 7.03 4.14
N GLU A 56 2.23 7.30 2.84
CA GLU A 56 1.06 7.22 1.96
C GLU A 56 0.61 5.76 1.88
N ALA A 57 -0.65 5.52 2.25
CA ALA A 57 -1.19 4.19 2.40
C ALA A 57 -2.62 4.09 1.85
N ILE A 58 -3.03 2.85 1.60
CA ILE A 58 -4.40 2.46 1.27
C ILE A 58 -4.96 1.62 2.42
N GLU A 59 -6.22 1.86 2.78
CA GLU A 59 -7.03 0.90 3.55
C GLU A 59 -8.03 0.24 2.59
N ILE A 60 -8.08 -1.09 2.61
CA ILE A 60 -8.96 -1.92 1.80
C ILE A 60 -9.89 -2.67 2.75
N VAL A 61 -11.20 -2.44 2.64
CA VAL A 61 -12.24 -3.26 3.27
C VAL A 61 -12.65 -4.34 2.28
N PHE A 62 -12.57 -5.62 2.67
CA PHE A 62 -12.85 -6.76 1.81
C PHE A 62 -13.67 -7.84 2.53
N ASP A 63 -14.34 -8.72 1.78
CA ASP A 63 -14.95 -9.94 2.33
C ASP A 63 -13.96 -11.11 2.14
N PRO A 64 -13.44 -11.73 3.22
CA PRO A 64 -12.52 -12.88 3.13
C PRO A 64 -13.07 -14.08 2.34
N LYS A 65 -14.39 -14.15 2.13
CA LYS A 65 -15.01 -15.19 1.29
C LYS A 65 -14.86 -14.92 -0.22
N GLN A 66 -14.65 -13.67 -0.60
CA GLN A 66 -14.52 -13.24 -2.00
C GLN A 66 -13.06 -13.07 -2.40
N VAL A 67 -12.22 -12.54 -1.51
CA VAL A 67 -10.76 -12.38 -1.70
C VAL A 67 -10.05 -12.57 -0.36
N SER A 68 -8.97 -13.35 -0.32
CA SER A 68 -8.22 -13.59 0.91
C SER A 68 -7.21 -12.47 1.17
N TYR A 69 -6.82 -12.30 2.44
CA TYR A 69 -5.74 -11.39 2.80
C TYR A 69 -4.41 -11.78 2.11
N GLU A 70 -4.13 -13.09 2.03
CA GLU A 70 -2.97 -13.65 1.32
C GLU A 70 -2.92 -13.17 -0.14
N THR A 71 -4.03 -13.23 -0.87
CA THR A 71 -4.13 -12.73 -2.25
C THR A 71 -3.85 -11.23 -2.33
N LEU A 72 -4.33 -10.45 -1.36
CA LEU A 72 -4.09 -9.00 -1.34
C LEU A 72 -2.61 -8.68 -1.06
N VAL A 73 -1.93 -9.45 -0.20
CA VAL A 73 -0.49 -9.32 0.08
C VAL A 73 0.36 -9.78 -1.10
N GLU A 74 0.02 -10.88 -1.74
CA GLU A 74 0.74 -11.34 -2.94
C GLU A 74 0.62 -10.31 -4.06
N PHE A 75 -0.58 -9.76 -4.24
CA PHE A 75 -0.83 -8.71 -5.21
C PHE A 75 -0.09 -7.41 -4.88
N PHE A 76 0.02 -7.06 -3.59
CA PHE A 76 0.84 -5.95 -3.13
C PHE A 76 2.27 -6.06 -3.68
N TYR A 77 2.88 -7.25 -3.59
CA TYR A 77 4.22 -7.46 -4.12
C TYR A 77 4.31 -7.46 -5.65
N LYS A 78 3.25 -7.85 -6.36
CA LYS A 78 3.19 -7.79 -7.83
C LYS A 78 3.25 -6.36 -8.37
N MET A 79 2.62 -5.42 -7.66
CA MET A 79 2.30 -4.09 -8.21
C MET A 79 3.37 -3.01 -7.99
N HIS A 80 4.30 -3.13 -7.04
CA HIS A 80 5.33 -2.12 -6.75
C HIS A 80 6.72 -2.75 -6.58
N ASP A 81 7.79 -1.94 -6.52
CA ASP A 81 9.13 -2.44 -6.19
C ASP A 81 9.29 -2.45 -4.66
N PRO A 82 9.35 -3.64 -4.02
CA PRO A 82 9.47 -3.77 -2.57
C PRO A 82 10.93 -3.76 -2.10
N THR A 83 11.90 -3.54 -2.98
CA THR A 83 13.34 -3.58 -2.66
C THR A 83 13.96 -2.20 -2.45
N THR A 84 13.24 -1.14 -2.83
CA THR A 84 13.70 0.24 -2.71
C THR A 84 13.32 0.83 -1.36
N LEU A 85 14.32 1.07 -0.50
CA LEU A 85 14.09 1.66 0.82
C LEU A 85 13.69 3.13 0.71
N ASN A 86 12.57 3.50 1.32
CA ASN A 86 12.05 4.89 1.36
C ASN A 86 11.95 5.55 -0.03
N ALA A 87 11.58 4.77 -1.04
CA ALA A 87 11.35 5.28 -2.39
C ALA A 87 10.48 4.31 -3.18
N GLN A 88 9.80 4.84 -4.20
CA GLN A 88 9.12 4.06 -5.22
C GLN A 88 9.37 4.69 -6.60
N GLY A 89 10.18 4.03 -7.42
CA GLY A 89 10.58 4.60 -8.71
C GLY A 89 11.50 5.83 -8.58
N PRO A 90 11.75 6.54 -9.69
CA PRO A 90 12.73 7.63 -9.74
C PRO A 90 12.24 8.95 -9.15
N GLU A 91 10.92 9.13 -9.02
CA GLU A 91 10.30 10.42 -8.68
C GLU A 91 9.73 10.45 -7.25
N ASP A 92 9.25 9.32 -6.72
CA ASP A 92 8.67 9.25 -5.38
C ASP A 92 9.75 8.84 -4.36
N ILE A 93 10.54 9.82 -3.90
CA ILE A 93 11.63 9.60 -2.94
C ILE A 93 11.26 10.20 -1.57
N GLY A 94 11.30 9.37 -0.52
CA GLY A 94 11.05 9.76 0.86
C GLY A 94 10.37 8.66 1.70
N THR A 95 10.41 8.81 3.02
CA THR A 95 9.82 7.85 3.97
C THR A 95 8.31 7.72 3.81
N GLN A 96 7.65 8.72 3.24
CA GLN A 96 6.24 8.68 2.90
C GLN A 96 5.91 7.68 1.77
N TYR A 97 6.88 7.29 0.97
CA TYR A 97 6.71 6.37 -0.15
C TYR A 97 7.26 4.96 0.12
N ARG A 98 7.62 4.67 1.37
CA ARG A 98 8.18 3.37 1.76
C ARG A 98 7.20 2.23 1.52
N SER A 99 7.74 1.04 1.29
CA SER A 99 6.99 -0.21 1.25
C SER A 99 6.68 -0.68 2.68
N ALA A 100 5.40 -0.83 3.03
CA ALA A 100 4.98 -1.32 4.34
C ALA A 100 3.63 -2.06 4.30
N ILE A 101 3.49 -3.06 5.18
CA ILE A 101 2.26 -3.78 5.49
C ILE A 101 1.93 -3.50 6.96
N PHE A 102 0.75 -2.94 7.19
CA PHE A 102 0.26 -2.59 8.52
C PHE A 102 -0.78 -3.61 8.97
N TYR A 103 -0.37 -4.60 9.76
CA TYR A 103 -1.25 -5.71 10.15
C TYR A 103 -2.22 -5.32 11.27
N LEU A 104 -3.46 -5.82 11.20
CA LEU A 104 -4.51 -5.56 12.19
C LEU A 104 -4.70 -6.72 13.18
N SER A 105 -4.09 -7.88 12.92
CA SER A 105 -4.12 -9.07 13.77
C SER A 105 -2.83 -9.87 13.63
N GLU A 106 -2.57 -10.78 14.57
CA GLU A 106 -1.42 -11.70 14.49
C GLU A 106 -1.55 -12.66 13.30
N GLU A 107 -2.78 -13.03 12.92
CA GLU A 107 -3.03 -13.85 11.72
C GLU A 107 -2.59 -13.11 10.45
N GLN A 108 -2.94 -11.83 10.32
CA GLN A 108 -2.48 -11.02 9.18
C GLN A 108 -0.96 -10.89 9.17
N LYS A 109 -0.32 -10.71 10.33
CA LYS A 109 1.15 -10.67 10.43
C LYS A 109 1.78 -11.97 9.93
N GLN A 110 1.30 -13.12 10.39
CA GLN A 110 1.82 -14.43 9.97
C GLN A 110 1.65 -14.65 8.47
N ILE A 111 0.48 -14.31 7.92
CA ILE A 111 0.23 -14.41 6.48
C ILE A 111 1.16 -13.46 5.71
N ALA A 112 1.31 -12.22 6.18
CA ALA A 112 2.20 -11.26 5.54
C ALA A 112 3.64 -11.77 5.50
N GLU A 113 4.19 -12.18 6.64
CA GLU A 113 5.55 -12.74 6.75
C GLU A 113 5.74 -13.97 5.84
N GLN A 114 4.76 -14.89 5.82
CA GLN A 114 4.80 -16.07 4.97
C GLN A 114 4.83 -15.69 3.48
N VAL A 115 3.93 -14.81 3.03
CA VAL A 115 3.86 -14.39 1.62
C VAL A 115 5.12 -13.62 1.23
N THR A 116 5.63 -12.75 2.10
CA THR A 116 6.91 -12.04 1.88
C THR A 116 8.04 -13.02 1.63
N GLN A 117 8.15 -14.07 2.44
CA GLN A 117 9.17 -15.10 2.26
C GLN A 117 9.00 -15.84 0.92
N GLN A 118 7.78 -16.26 0.59
CA GLN A 118 7.50 -16.95 -0.67
C GLN A 118 7.85 -16.08 -1.89
N VAL A 119 7.49 -14.80 -1.85
CA VAL A 119 7.79 -13.83 -2.92
C VAL A 119 9.29 -13.55 -3.00
N GLN A 120 9.98 -13.41 -1.86
CA GLN A 120 11.44 -13.24 -1.79
C GLN A 120 12.15 -14.39 -2.51
N GLU A 121 11.74 -15.63 -2.25
CA GLU A 121 12.31 -16.84 -2.83
C GLU A 121 11.94 -16.99 -4.31
N ALA A 122 10.72 -16.62 -4.72
CA ALA A 122 10.23 -16.82 -6.08
C ALA A 122 10.72 -15.73 -7.06
N HIS A 123 10.69 -14.45 -6.66
CA HIS A 123 10.80 -13.31 -7.58
C HIS A 123 11.99 -12.38 -7.31
N TYR A 124 12.49 -12.31 -6.07
CA TYR A 124 13.53 -11.36 -5.67
C TYR A 124 14.83 -12.04 -5.22
N LYS A 125 15.22 -13.14 -5.87
CA LYS A 125 16.46 -13.86 -5.54
C LYS A 125 17.69 -12.94 -5.66
N GLY A 126 18.40 -12.74 -4.55
CA GLY A 126 19.60 -11.92 -4.50
C GLY A 126 19.34 -10.42 -4.32
N THR A 127 18.08 -9.98 -4.18
CA THR A 127 17.73 -8.60 -3.83
C THR A 127 16.73 -8.63 -2.67
N PRO A 128 17.11 -8.19 -1.46
CA PRO A 128 16.25 -8.30 -0.29
C PRO A 128 15.02 -7.39 -0.43
N ILE A 129 13.85 -7.93 -0.11
CA ILE A 129 12.63 -7.17 0.12
C ILE A 129 12.83 -6.37 1.41
N VAL A 130 12.57 -5.06 1.34
CA VAL A 130 12.72 -4.11 2.47
C VAL A 130 11.38 -3.66 3.04
N THR A 131 10.27 -4.31 2.63
CA THR A 131 8.93 -4.02 3.14
C THR A 131 8.88 -4.15 4.66
N GLU A 132 8.41 -3.10 5.34
CA GLU A 132 8.16 -3.13 6.78
C GLU A 132 6.87 -3.89 7.08
N ILE A 133 6.90 -4.86 8.01
CA ILE A 133 5.69 -5.52 8.52
C ILE A 133 5.49 -5.08 9.96
N THR A 134 4.54 -4.18 10.19
CA THR A 134 4.37 -3.50 11.49
C THR A 134 2.91 -3.44 11.91
N PRO A 135 2.60 -3.34 13.22
CA PRO A 135 1.21 -3.26 13.65
C PRO A 135 0.56 -1.98 13.14
N ALA A 136 -0.71 -2.08 12.73
CA ALA A 136 -1.47 -0.95 12.26
C ALA A 136 -1.62 0.11 13.37
N SER A 137 -1.32 1.35 12.99
CA SER A 137 -1.57 2.54 13.80
C SER A 137 -2.86 3.24 13.32
N LYS A 138 -3.16 4.41 13.87
CA LYS A 138 -4.31 5.19 13.40
C LYS A 138 -4.14 5.53 11.92
N PHE A 139 -5.21 5.31 11.16
CA PHE A 139 -5.30 5.68 9.75
C PHE A 139 -6.02 7.01 9.63
N TYR A 140 -5.38 7.99 8.99
CA TYR A 140 -5.94 9.31 8.72
C TYR A 140 -6.34 9.37 7.25
N ASP A 141 -7.60 9.67 6.98
CA ASP A 141 -8.06 9.82 5.60
C ASP A 141 -7.34 10.98 4.93
N ALA A 142 -6.86 10.74 3.71
CA ALA A 142 -6.40 11.81 2.86
C ALA A 142 -7.61 12.61 2.36
N GLU A 143 -7.34 13.85 1.96
CA GLU A 143 -8.31 14.81 1.46
C GLU A 143 -9.12 14.22 0.29
N GLU A 144 -10.39 14.63 0.15
CA GLU A 144 -11.33 14.05 -0.82
C GLU A 144 -10.84 14.10 -2.29
N TYR A 145 -9.98 15.05 -2.63
CA TYR A 145 -9.41 15.14 -3.97
C TYR A 145 -8.38 14.02 -4.25
N HIS A 146 -7.78 13.41 -3.23
CA HIS A 146 -6.89 12.26 -3.38
C HIS A 146 -7.65 10.95 -3.60
N GLN A 147 -8.86 10.83 -3.04
CA GLN A 147 -9.69 9.63 -3.18
C GLN A 147 -10.06 9.39 -4.64
N PHE A 148 -9.79 8.21 -5.17
CA PHE A 148 -10.04 7.83 -6.56
C PHE A 148 -9.40 8.79 -7.58
N TYR A 149 -8.23 9.37 -7.26
CA TYR A 149 -7.61 10.42 -8.07
C TYR A 149 -7.41 10.04 -9.54
N LEU A 150 -6.89 8.84 -9.82
CA LEU A 150 -6.68 8.35 -11.20
C LEU A 150 -7.96 7.88 -11.90
N GLU A 151 -9.05 7.61 -11.16
CA GLU A 151 -10.37 7.41 -11.79
C GLU A 151 -10.98 8.77 -12.20
N LYS A 152 -10.78 9.80 -11.37
CA LYS A 152 -11.22 11.18 -11.61
C LYS A 152 -10.37 11.87 -12.70
N ASN A 153 -9.06 11.57 -12.75
CA ASN A 153 -8.07 12.16 -13.65
C ASN A 153 -7.27 11.07 -14.36
N PRO A 154 -7.78 10.48 -15.47
CA PRO A 154 -7.11 9.39 -16.17
C PRO A 154 -5.73 9.75 -16.77
N GLU A 155 -5.49 11.03 -17.04
CA GLU A 155 -4.19 11.58 -17.50
C GLU A 155 -3.31 12.07 -16.34
N GLY A 156 -3.73 11.82 -15.09
CA GLY A 156 -2.98 12.18 -13.90
C GLY A 156 -1.70 11.37 -13.74
N TYR A 157 -0.86 11.78 -12.79
CA TYR A 157 0.38 11.08 -12.50
C TYR A 157 0.15 9.63 -12.09
N ALA A 158 0.81 8.71 -12.81
CA ALA A 158 0.91 7.30 -12.46
C ALA A 158 2.39 6.94 -12.36
N CYS A 159 2.81 6.46 -11.19
CA CYS A 159 4.20 6.07 -10.97
C CYS A 159 4.59 4.96 -11.96
N PRO A 160 5.72 5.07 -12.68
CA PRO A 160 6.09 4.11 -13.71
C PRO A 160 6.39 2.70 -13.17
N THR A 161 6.61 2.55 -11.86
CA THR A 161 6.83 1.25 -11.22
C THR A 161 5.55 0.58 -10.73
N HIS A 162 4.39 1.24 -10.88
CA HIS A 162 3.08 0.71 -10.56
C HIS A 162 2.49 -0.05 -11.75
N TYR A 163 2.91 -1.30 -11.91
CA TYR A 163 2.37 -2.26 -12.88
C TYR A 163 2.55 -3.69 -12.35
N LEU A 164 1.80 -4.64 -12.91
CA LEU A 164 1.93 -6.05 -12.52
C LEU A 164 3.17 -6.67 -13.15
N ARG A 165 4.09 -7.14 -12.30
CA ARG A 165 5.37 -7.72 -12.71
C ARG A 165 5.29 -9.17 -13.17
N TRP A 166 4.33 -9.96 -12.66
CA TRP A 166 4.09 -11.36 -13.02
C TRP A 166 2.64 -11.77 -12.85
#